data_AF-A0A7S3V8Y2-F1
#
_entry.id   AF-A0A7S3V8Y2-F1
#
_cell.length_a   1.000
_cell.length_b   1.000
_cell.length_c   1.000
_cell.angle_alpha   90.00
_cell.angle_beta   90.00
_cell.angle_gamma   90.00
#
_symmetry.space_group_name_H-M   'P 1'
#
loop_
_entity.id
_entity.type
_entity.pdbx_description
1 polymer ?
#
loop_
_entity_poly.entity_id
_entity_poly.type
_entity_poly.pdbx_seq_one_letter_code
_entity_poly.pdbx_strand_id
1 'polypeptide(L)'
;KNGLWIIVSSLIGNKVKVFTDNGSSWVQVGQNLIASGFAVGMSSTGSRIIIGDPSDNNYTGRVDVFDYDGTTWGYVYETDLSGTSDESGFGYAVDISADGLRIIIPAPYESVNGISYNGQTKVFEDTGS
;
A
#
# COMPACT_ATOMS: atom_id res chain seq x y z
N LYS A 1 -11.74 -5.64 -17.97
CA LYS A 1 -12.71 -5.78 -16.86
C LYS A 1 -12.99 -4.36 -16.36
N ASN A 2 -14.16 -3.80 -16.67
CA ASN A 2 -14.53 -2.45 -16.27
C ASN A 2 -15.50 -2.54 -15.09
N GLY A 3 -14.95 -2.77 -13.90
CA GLY A 3 -15.71 -2.71 -12.65
C GLY A 3 -15.23 -1.50 -11.85
N LEU A 4 -16.11 -0.86 -11.10
CA LEU A 4 -15.69 0.08 -10.07
C LEU A 4 -15.14 -0.75 -8.89
N TRP A 5 -13.97 -0.37 -8.38
CA TRP A 5 -13.30 -1.05 -7.29
C TRP A 5 -13.18 -0.12 -6.09
N ILE A 6 -13.34 -0.66 -4.89
CA ILE A 6 -13.07 0.07 -3.64
C ILE A 6 -12.23 -0.78 -2.70
N ILE A 7 -11.34 -0.11 -1.98
CA ILE A 7 -10.62 -0.68 -0.84
C ILE A 7 -11.21 -0.09 0.43
N VAL A 8 -11.52 -0.95 1.39
CA VAL A 8 -11.98 -0.53 2.71
C VAL A 8 -11.00 -1.09 3.74
N SER A 9 -10.45 -0.20 4.57
CA SER A 9 -9.52 -0.54 5.64
C SER A 9 -10.10 -0.27 7.01
N SER A 10 -9.66 -1.05 7.99
CA SER A 10 -9.87 -0.80 9.41
C SER A 10 -8.53 -0.82 10.11
N LEU A 11 -8.14 0.35 10.63
CA LEU A 11 -6.96 0.54 11.48
C LEU A 11 -7.04 -0.32 12.74
N ILE A 12 -8.23 -0.43 13.32
CA ILE A 12 -8.47 -1.25 14.51
C ILE A 12 -8.77 -2.67 14.02
N GLY A 13 -7.77 -3.55 14.10
CA GLY A 13 -7.88 -4.96 13.71
C GLY A 13 -7.07 -5.36 12.47
N ASN A 14 -6.23 -4.46 11.94
CA ASN A 14 -5.31 -4.71 10.81
C ASN A 14 -5.98 -5.48 9.67
N LYS A 15 -7.07 -4.91 9.15
CA LYS A 15 -7.90 -5.59 8.16
C LYS A 15 -8.21 -4.70 6.97
N VAL A 16 -7.85 -5.18 5.79
CA VAL A 16 -8.20 -4.56 4.51
C VAL A 16 -9.05 -5.52 3.68
N LYS A 17 -10.06 -4.97 3.01
CA LYS A 17 -10.96 -5.70 2.12
C LYS A 17 -11.07 -4.96 0.80
N VAL A 18 -11.15 -5.72 -0.28
CA VAL A 18 -11.37 -5.19 -1.62
C VAL A 18 -12.74 -5.62 -2.12
N PHE A 19 -13.48 -4.69 -2.73
CA PHE A 19 -14.78 -4.96 -3.32
C PHE A 19 -14.83 -4.48 -4.77
N THR A 20 -15.63 -5.15 -5.58
CA THR A 20 -15.97 -4.74 -6.94
C THR A 20 -17.48 -4.67 -7.10
N ASP A 21 -17.95 -3.74 -7.92
CA ASP A 21 -19.36 -3.67 -8.31
C ASP A 21 -19.66 -4.68 -9.44
N ASN A 22 -20.63 -5.56 -9.22
CA ASN A 22 -21.12 -6.49 -10.23
C ASN A 22 -22.35 -5.96 -11.01
N GLY A 23 -22.72 -4.70 -10.82
CA GLY A 23 -23.87 -4.04 -11.44
C GLY A 23 -25.17 -4.14 -10.62
N SER A 24 -25.15 -4.84 -9.49
CA SER A 24 -26.29 -4.96 -8.58
C SER A 24 -25.91 -4.87 -7.10
N SER A 25 -24.65 -5.17 -6.77
CA SER A 25 -24.13 -5.22 -5.42
C SER A 25 -22.61 -5.12 -5.42
N TRP A 26 -22.09 -4.63 -4.29
CA TRP A 26 -20.67 -4.71 -3.98
C TRP A 26 -20.32 -6.10 -3.47
N VAL A 27 -19.44 -6.80 -4.18
CA VAL A 27 -18.98 -8.14 -3.82
C VAL A 27 -17.50 -8.11 -3.44
N GLN A 28 -17.16 -8.81 -2.36
CA GLN A 28 -15.77 -8.88 -1.91
C GLN A 28 -14.94 -9.68 -2.92
N VAL A 29 -13.74 -9.19 -3.22
CA VAL A 29 -12.78 -9.84 -4.10
C VAL A 29 -11.66 -10.46 -3.28
N GLY A 30 -11.52 -11.78 -3.37
CA GLY A 30 -10.52 -12.54 -2.62
C GLY A 30 -10.75 -12.55 -1.11
N GLN A 31 -9.74 -13.04 -0.39
CA GLN A 31 -9.76 -13.11 1.07
C GLN A 31 -9.53 -11.73 1.73
N ASN A 32 -9.75 -11.66 3.05
CA ASN A 32 -9.37 -10.48 3.82
C ASN A 32 -7.83 -10.37 3.87
N LEU A 33 -7.31 -9.16 3.77
CA LEU A 33 -5.90 -8.88 3.93
C LEU A 33 -5.62 -8.47 5.37
N ILE A 34 -4.50 -8.93 5.92
CA ILE A 34 -4.07 -8.60 7.27
C ILE A 34 -2.95 -7.55 7.15
N ALA A 35 -3.32 -6.27 7.27
CA ALA A 35 -2.43 -5.12 7.12
C ALA A 35 -3.05 -3.90 7.85
N SER A 36 -2.25 -2.92 8.28
CA SER A 36 -2.74 -1.81 9.12
C SER A 36 -3.82 -0.98 8.44
N GLY A 37 -3.71 -0.79 7.11
CA GLY A 37 -4.72 -0.09 6.33
C GLY A 37 -4.75 1.43 6.55
N PHE A 38 -3.67 2.03 7.06
CA PHE A 38 -3.58 3.46 7.32
C PHE A 38 -3.68 4.30 6.05
N ALA A 39 -2.96 3.89 5.01
CA ALA A 39 -3.08 4.44 3.68
C ALA A 39 -3.27 3.28 2.69
N VAL A 40 -4.06 3.49 1.63
CA VAL A 40 -4.32 2.46 0.61
C VAL A 40 -4.27 3.06 -0.79
N GLY A 41 -3.73 2.31 -1.74
CA GLY A 41 -3.69 2.63 -3.16
C GLY A 41 -4.03 1.41 -4.02
N MET A 42 -4.52 1.63 -5.23
CA MET A 42 -4.94 0.56 -6.15
C MET A 42 -4.61 0.91 -7.60
N SER A 43 -4.11 -0.07 -8.36
CA SER A 43 -3.93 0.07 -9.81
C SER A 43 -5.29 0.20 -10.53
N SER A 44 -5.30 0.74 -11.74
CA SER A 44 -6.55 0.97 -12.50
C SER A 44 -7.32 -0.32 -12.81
N THR A 45 -6.62 -1.45 -12.90
CA THR A 45 -7.17 -2.78 -13.15
C THR A 45 -7.73 -3.44 -11.90
N GLY A 46 -7.45 -2.89 -10.71
CA GLY A 46 -7.75 -3.52 -9.43
C GLY A 46 -6.95 -4.79 -9.17
N SER A 47 -5.85 -5.03 -9.92
CA SER A 47 -5.04 -6.25 -9.79
C SER A 47 -3.89 -6.10 -8.81
N ARG A 48 -3.49 -4.87 -8.47
CA ARG A 48 -2.46 -4.58 -7.47
C ARG A 48 -2.96 -3.55 -6.50
N ILE A 49 -2.66 -3.75 -5.22
CA ILE A 49 -2.91 -2.76 -4.17
C ILE A 49 -1.67 -2.58 -3.32
N ILE A 50 -1.58 -1.41 -2.71
CA ILE A 50 -0.55 -1.08 -1.72
C ILE A 50 -1.19 -0.56 -0.45
N ILE A 51 -0.60 -0.91 0.69
CA ILE A 51 -1.13 -0.60 2.02
C ILE A 51 0.02 -0.05 2.87
N GLY A 52 -0.10 1.20 3.30
CA GLY A 52 0.87 1.83 4.19
C GLY A 52 0.60 1.57 5.66
N ASP A 53 1.66 1.33 6.42
CA ASP A 53 1.69 1.27 7.87
C ASP A 53 2.84 2.15 8.42
N PRO A 54 2.60 3.45 8.66
CA PRO A 54 3.62 4.34 9.20
C PRO A 54 3.96 4.07 10.68
N SER A 55 3.24 3.18 11.35
CA SER A 55 3.46 2.85 12.77
C SER A 55 4.31 1.59 12.98
N ASP A 56 4.57 0.85 11.90
CA ASP A 56 5.39 -0.35 11.94
C ASP A 56 6.82 -0.02 12.43
N ASN A 57 7.37 -0.95 13.22
CA ASN A 57 8.76 -0.92 13.71
C ASN A 57 9.23 0.46 14.23
N ASN A 58 8.78 0.86 15.43
CA ASN A 58 9.13 2.17 16.03
C ASN A 58 8.86 3.36 15.12
N TYR A 59 7.73 3.33 14.38
CA TYR A 59 7.35 4.38 13.45
C TYR A 59 8.37 4.61 12.31
N THR A 60 9.27 3.64 12.04
CA THR A 60 10.01 3.65 10.77
C THR A 60 9.03 3.50 9.61
N GLY A 61 8.01 2.67 9.80
CA GLY A 61 6.94 2.44 8.84
C GLY A 61 7.30 1.49 7.69
N ARG A 62 6.26 0.96 7.06
CA ARG A 62 6.33 -0.02 5.96
C ARG A 62 5.21 0.20 4.95
N VAL A 63 5.38 -0.29 3.72
CA VAL A 63 4.30 -0.48 2.74
C VAL A 63 4.24 -1.94 2.32
N ASP A 64 3.06 -2.53 2.44
CA ASP A 64 2.75 -3.88 1.99
C ASP A 64 2.15 -3.84 0.57
N VAL A 65 2.57 -4.74 -0.31
CA VAL A 65 2.07 -4.85 -1.69
C VAL A 65 1.36 -6.18 -1.88
N PHE A 66 0.21 -6.17 -2.55
CA PHE A 66 -0.54 -7.38 -2.87
C PHE A 66 -0.99 -7.40 -4.32
N ASP A 67 -0.81 -8.56 -4.96
CA ASP A 67 -1.28 -8.84 -6.32
C ASP A 67 -2.42 -9.85 -6.31
N TYR A 68 -3.41 -9.62 -7.16
CA TYR A 68 -4.56 -10.49 -7.34
C TYR A 68 -4.35 -11.44 -8.52
N ASP A 69 -4.37 -12.75 -8.25
CA ASP A 69 -4.18 -13.80 -9.26
C ASP A 69 -5.48 -14.14 -10.04
N GLY A 70 -6.59 -13.49 -9.71
CA GLY A 70 -7.93 -13.80 -10.23
C GLY A 70 -8.81 -14.61 -9.27
N THR A 71 -8.24 -15.09 -8.16
CA THR A 71 -8.91 -15.85 -7.09
C THR A 71 -8.53 -15.32 -5.71
N THR A 72 -7.23 -15.16 -5.43
CA THR A 72 -6.66 -14.76 -4.14
C THR A 72 -5.71 -13.58 -4.27
N TRP A 73 -5.51 -12.87 -3.16
CA TRP A 73 -4.46 -11.85 -3.05
C TRP A 73 -3.16 -12.49 -2.53
N GLY A 74 -2.09 -12.42 -3.32
CA GLY A 74 -0.74 -12.82 -2.92
C GLY A 74 0.04 -11.62 -2.39
N TYR A 75 0.74 -11.79 -1.27
CA TYR A 75 1.69 -10.78 -0.79
C TYR A 75 2.93 -10.76 -1.68
N VAL A 76 3.30 -9.59 -2.16
CA VAL A 76 4.54 -9.37 -2.91
C VAL A 76 5.60 -8.93 -1.92
N TYR A 77 6.59 -9.79 -1.69
CA TYR A 77 7.65 -9.51 -0.73
C TYR A 77 8.70 -8.60 -1.34
N GLU A 78 8.70 -7.35 -0.90
CA GLU A 78 9.68 -6.33 -1.28
C GLU A 78 10.48 -5.90 -0.05
N THR A 79 11.81 -6.01 -0.10
CA THR A 79 12.68 -5.68 1.05
C THR A 79 12.81 -4.18 1.29
N ASP A 80 12.57 -3.37 0.26
CA ASP A 80 12.95 -1.96 0.26
C ASP A 80 11.78 -1.01 0.54
N LEU A 81 10.60 -1.56 0.84
CA LEU A 81 9.40 -0.79 1.14
C LEU A 81 9.26 -0.47 2.63
N SER A 82 10.36 -0.04 3.26
CA SER A 82 10.39 0.40 4.65
C SER A 82 11.18 1.70 4.84
N GLY A 83 10.87 2.40 5.93
CA GLY A 83 11.63 3.57 6.38
C GLY A 83 13.02 3.18 6.89
N THR A 84 13.95 4.13 6.85
CA THR A 84 15.36 3.91 7.21
C THR A 84 15.74 4.48 8.56
N SER A 85 14.96 5.43 9.08
CA SER A 85 15.13 5.98 10.43
C SER A 85 13.89 5.77 11.27
N ASP A 86 14.08 5.63 12.58
CA ASP A 86 12.99 5.65 13.55
C ASP A 86 12.15 6.93 13.37
N GLU A 87 10.84 6.81 13.63
CA GLU A 87 9.88 7.92 13.51
C GLU A 87 9.77 8.57 12.13
N SER A 88 10.35 8.00 11.07
CA SER A 88 10.29 8.57 9.71
C SER A 88 8.88 8.59 9.10
N GLY A 89 7.98 7.72 9.58
CA GLY A 89 6.61 7.61 9.11
C GLY A 89 6.51 7.16 7.65
N PHE A 90 7.41 6.30 7.18
CA PHE A 90 7.34 5.74 5.82
C PHE A 90 5.99 5.03 5.60
N GLY A 91 5.32 5.31 4.48
CA GLY A 91 3.97 4.77 4.21
C GLY A 91 2.84 5.56 4.84
N TYR A 92 3.10 6.79 5.34
CA TYR A 92 2.06 7.68 5.87
C TYR A 92 0.99 8.02 4.83
N ALA A 93 1.39 8.10 3.56
CA ALA A 93 0.48 8.07 2.42
C ALA A 93 1.06 7.10 1.40
N VAL A 94 0.28 6.76 0.36
CA VAL A 94 0.74 5.93 -0.74
C VAL A 94 -0.01 6.33 -2.01
N ASP A 95 0.65 6.19 -3.16
CA ASP A 95 -0.01 6.25 -4.48
C ASP A 95 0.63 5.25 -5.43
N ILE A 96 -0.15 4.78 -6.40
CA ILE A 96 0.25 3.76 -7.38
C ILE A 96 -0.18 4.17 -8.79
N SER A 97 0.70 3.96 -9.76
CA SER A 97 0.41 4.22 -11.16
C SER A 97 -0.71 3.31 -11.68
N ALA A 98 -1.39 3.77 -12.73
CA ALA A 98 -2.51 3.05 -13.32
C ALA A 98 -2.16 1.61 -13.77
N ASP A 99 -0.92 1.41 -14.25
CA ASP A 99 -0.37 0.10 -14.66
C ASP A 99 0.09 -0.76 -13.48
N GLY A 100 0.15 -0.23 -12.25
CA GLY A 100 0.59 -0.92 -11.05
C GLY A 100 2.12 -1.04 -10.90
N LEU A 101 2.90 -0.49 -11.82
CA LEU A 101 4.35 -0.70 -11.86
C LEU A 101 5.13 0.33 -11.04
N ARG A 102 4.56 1.49 -10.73
CA ARG A 102 5.23 2.52 -9.94
C ARG A 102 4.43 2.89 -8.72
N ILE A 103 5.12 3.03 -7.60
CA ILE A 103 4.52 3.47 -6.34
C ILE A 103 5.32 4.61 -5.75
N ILE A 104 4.61 5.56 -5.14
CA ILE A 104 5.19 6.73 -4.47
C ILE A 104 4.88 6.61 -2.99
N ILE A 105 5.92 6.72 -2.17
CA ILE A 105 5.82 6.55 -0.72
C ILE A 105 6.56 7.70 -0.01
N PRO A 106 5.84 8.63 0.62
CA PRO A 106 6.43 9.61 1.51
C PRO A 106 6.80 9.02 2.87
N ALA A 107 7.86 9.59 3.45
CA ALA A 107 8.26 9.49 4.84
C ALA A 107 8.42 10.93 5.35
N PRO A 108 7.31 11.56 5.81
CA PRO A 108 7.28 13.00 6.07
C PRO A 108 8.22 13.45 7.20
N TYR A 109 8.70 12.51 8.02
CA TYR A 109 9.54 12.77 9.18
C TYR A 109 10.95 12.21 9.03
N GLU A 110 11.30 11.65 7.86
CA GLU A 110 12.66 11.19 7.59
C GLU A 110 13.66 12.33 7.77
N SER A 111 14.81 11.99 8.37
CA SER A 111 15.92 12.92 8.53
C SER A 111 16.96 12.68 7.43
N VAL A 112 17.06 13.61 6.48
CA VAL A 112 17.91 13.46 5.29
C VAL A 112 19.11 14.39 5.38
N ASN A 113 20.31 13.86 5.14
CA ASN A 113 21.58 14.61 5.11
C ASN A 113 21.84 15.43 6.40
N GLY A 114 21.46 14.88 7.56
CA GLY A 114 21.69 15.52 8.86
C GLY A 114 20.71 16.63 9.23
N ILE A 115 19.66 16.84 8.42
CA ILE A 115 18.55 17.75 8.75
C ILE A 115 17.41 16.92 9.31
N SER A 116 16.98 17.21 10.54
CA SER A 116 15.90 16.50 11.20
C SER A 116 14.55 16.82 10.56
N TYR A 117 13.72 15.80 10.35
CA TYR A 117 12.31 15.90 9.95
C TYR A 117 12.05 16.75 8.69
N ASN A 118 12.98 16.78 7.73
CA ASN A 118 12.77 17.47 6.46
C ASN A 118 12.00 16.64 5.44
N GLY A 119 11.75 15.37 5.76
CA GLY A 119 10.95 14.46 4.98
C GLY A 119 11.67 13.93 3.74
N GLN A 120 11.17 12.81 3.25
CA GLN A 120 11.61 12.17 2.02
C GLN A 120 10.41 11.63 1.27
N THR A 121 10.54 11.49 -0.04
CA THR A 121 9.63 10.66 -0.85
C THR A 121 10.46 9.70 -1.67
N LYS A 122 10.15 8.41 -1.57
CA LYS A 122 10.74 7.37 -2.40
C LYS A 122 9.76 6.99 -3.50
N VAL A 123 10.29 6.72 -4.69
CA VAL A 123 9.54 6.18 -5.82
C VAL A 123 10.15 4.83 -6.15
N PHE A 124 9.31 3.81 -6.24
CA PHE A 124 9.73 2.46 -6.61
C PHE A 124 9.12 2.10 -7.95
N GLU A 125 9.85 1.33 -8.73
CA GLU A 125 9.43 0.81 -10.02
C GLU A 125 9.65 -0.70 -10.02
N ASP A 126 8.56 -1.44 -10.20
CA ASP A 126 8.59 -2.87 -10.45
C ASP A 126 8.98 -3.07 -11.91
N THR A 127 10.20 -3.57 -12.13
CA THR A 127 10.75 -3.80 -13.46
C THR A 127 10.28 -5.11 -14.08
N GLY A 128 9.43 -5.88 -13.39
CA GLY A 128 9.14 -7.27 -13.72
C GLY A 128 10.35 -8.18 -13.46
N SER A 129 10.07 -9.45 -13.16
CA SER A 129 11.09 -10.52 -13.16
C SER A 129 10.96 -11.40 -14.40
#